data_AF-A0AAD7L8Q5-F1
#
_entry.id   AF-A0AAD7L8Q5-F1
#
_cell.length_a   1.000
_cell.length_b   1.000
_cell.length_c   1.000
_cell.angle_alpha   90.00
_cell.angle_beta   90.00
_cell.angle_gamma   90.00
#
_symmetry.space_group_name_H-M   'P 1'
#
loop_
_entity.id
_entity.type
_entity.pdbx_description
1 polymer ?
#
loop_
_entity_poly.entity_id
_entity_poly.type
_entity_poly.pdbx_seq_one_letter_code
_entity_poly.pdbx_strand_id
1 'polypeptide(L)'
;MNYSAAMVDLRRQGEMSGHYWSSRSNQTAKMWDKVAYDAALDGDTVVVFIKGLNLRPHKISDPTQFSCHFGLKNLEKHEGSLLRTKAVTAAQEVVRCLLPRGIRNNPEKAHGLRVTLGHDTVNGRARVHELMPSVSRIRGSSPEVKRRNRGKYELCACTMVWNQASALREWIAYHAWLGVQRWFIYDNNSDDGIDKVIEDLDVEGYNISRKTWPWIKTQEAGFSNCALRARDECNWVGFFDVDEFFYFPHAFHHQGEQGLPGENSLQLLVANFSSSTTVAEIRTTCHSFGPSGLSLPPKQGVTMGYTCRLQSPERHKSIVRPDMLDVTLLNVVHHFRLREGFGYHNLPESTAVINHYKYQVWETFKAKFFRRVATYVVDWQEDQNKGSKDRAPGLGTEAIEPPNWRLQFCEVWDTGLKDFLLSYFADPATGLLPWERSLL
;
A
#
# COMPACT_ATOMS: atom_id res chain seq x y z
N MET A 1 -23.92 7.99 -2.55
CA MET A 1 -24.58 7.12 -1.58
C MET A 1 -23.59 6.08 -1.13
N ASN A 2 -23.09 6.26 0.09
CA ASN A 2 -22.12 5.38 0.75
C ASN A 2 -22.76 4.02 0.99
N TYR A 3 -22.19 2.96 0.39
CA TYR A 3 -22.43 1.62 0.89
C TYR A 3 -21.58 1.48 2.16
N SER A 4 -22.26 1.59 3.31
CA SER A 4 -21.67 1.54 4.64
C SER A 4 -20.79 0.31 4.84
N ALA A 5 -19.69 0.51 5.57
CA ALA A 5 -18.77 -0.49 6.08
C ALA A 5 -19.45 -1.65 6.85
N ALA A 6 -20.73 -1.53 7.19
CA ALA A 6 -21.52 -2.53 7.92
C ALA A 6 -21.69 -3.88 7.19
N MET A 7 -21.49 -3.97 5.86
CA MET A 7 -21.65 -5.24 5.14
C MET A 7 -20.37 -6.07 4.98
N VAL A 8 -19.19 -5.50 5.22
CA VAL A 8 -17.90 -6.21 5.12
C VAL A 8 -17.27 -6.26 6.50
N ASP A 9 -18.01 -6.81 7.46
CA ASP A 9 -17.46 -7.13 8.78
C ASP A 9 -16.66 -8.43 8.68
N LEU A 10 -15.48 -8.37 8.05
CA LEU A 10 -14.46 -9.42 8.07
C LEU A 10 -13.70 -9.41 9.41
N ARG A 11 -14.43 -9.28 10.53
CA ARG A 11 -13.89 -9.48 11.87
C ARG A 11 -13.70 -10.97 12.09
N ARG A 12 -12.47 -11.46 11.91
CA ARG A 12 -12.04 -12.69 12.56
C ARG A 12 -11.87 -12.31 14.05
N GLN A 13 -12.92 -12.53 14.86
CA GLN A 13 -12.90 -12.30 16.30
C GLN A 13 -11.66 -12.97 16.91
N GLY A 14 -10.69 -12.17 17.32
CA GLY A 14 -9.73 -12.51 18.34
C GLY A 14 -10.21 -11.88 19.63
N GLU A 15 -11.15 -12.51 20.33
CA GLU A 15 -11.49 -12.15 21.70
C GLU A 15 -11.47 -13.38 22.59
N MET A 16 -10.67 -13.28 23.66
CA MET A 16 -10.77 -14.13 24.84
C MET A 16 -12.19 -14.04 25.42
N SER A 17 -12.95 -15.12 25.37
CA SER A 17 -13.73 -15.63 26.50
C SER A 17 -14.52 -16.86 26.04
N GLY A 18 -14.49 -17.92 26.87
CA GLY A 18 -15.27 -19.12 26.61
C GLY A 18 -16.75 -18.86 26.86
N HIS A 19 -17.60 -19.24 25.92
CA HIS A 19 -18.62 -20.27 26.08
C HIS A 19 -19.35 -20.45 24.74
N TYR A 20 -19.82 -21.67 24.52
CA TYR A 20 -20.60 -22.16 23.37
C TYR A 20 -21.51 -21.10 22.76
N TRP A 21 -21.60 -21.05 21.42
CA TRP A 21 -22.85 -21.12 20.64
C TRP A 21 -22.53 -21.48 19.18
N SER A 22 -23.28 -22.45 18.66
CA SER A 22 -23.03 -23.19 17.43
C SER A 22 -23.76 -22.57 16.22
N SER A 23 -23.08 -22.63 15.07
CA SER A 23 -23.65 -22.86 13.74
C SER A 23 -24.56 -21.76 13.14
N ARG A 24 -23.96 -20.67 12.66
CA ARG A 24 -24.45 -19.90 11.49
C ARG A 24 -23.39 -19.05 10.75
N SER A 25 -22.13 -19.03 11.21
CA SER A 25 -21.05 -18.15 10.68
C SER A 25 -20.27 -18.70 9.48
N ASN A 26 -20.49 -19.96 9.05
CA ASN A 26 -19.60 -20.63 8.08
C ASN A 26 -19.91 -20.42 6.58
N GLN A 27 -21.08 -19.87 6.20
CA GLN A 27 -21.44 -19.67 4.78
C GLN A 27 -21.06 -18.28 4.25
N THR A 28 -21.22 -17.22 5.04
CA THR A 28 -20.84 -15.86 4.66
C THR A 28 -19.33 -15.67 4.58
N ALA A 29 -18.55 -16.30 5.48
CA ALA A 29 -17.09 -16.24 5.45
C ALA A 29 -16.49 -16.83 4.16
N LYS A 30 -17.02 -17.98 3.68
CA LYS A 30 -16.58 -18.61 2.41
C LYS A 30 -16.84 -17.75 1.17
N MET A 31 -17.80 -16.83 1.22
CA MET A 31 -18.16 -15.97 0.09
C MET A 31 -17.11 -14.88 -0.18
N TRP A 32 -16.27 -14.55 0.81
CA TRP A 32 -15.25 -13.51 0.70
C TRP A 32 -13.87 -14.03 0.29
N ASP A 33 -13.65 -15.35 0.32
CA ASP A 33 -12.40 -15.95 -0.14
C ASP A 33 -12.28 -15.95 -1.67
N LYS A 34 -13.42 -15.88 -2.39
CA LYS A 34 -13.50 -15.82 -3.85
C LYS A 34 -14.51 -14.76 -4.30
N VAL A 35 -14.02 -13.57 -4.62
CA VAL A 35 -14.89 -12.43 -4.94
C VAL A 35 -14.19 -11.40 -5.83
N ALA A 36 -14.91 -10.87 -6.82
CA ALA A 36 -14.53 -9.65 -7.52
C ALA A 36 -14.99 -8.44 -6.71
N TYR A 37 -14.06 -7.66 -6.17
CA TYR A 37 -14.35 -6.73 -5.07
C TYR A 37 -14.17 -5.25 -5.41
N ASP A 38 -13.34 -4.91 -6.41
CA ASP A 38 -13.24 -3.53 -6.93
C ASP A 38 -12.99 -3.55 -8.43
N ALA A 39 -13.30 -2.45 -9.11
CA ALA A 39 -12.99 -2.30 -10.53
C ALA A 39 -12.74 -0.83 -10.90
N ALA A 40 -11.78 -0.60 -11.78
CA ALA A 40 -11.41 0.73 -12.25
C ALA A 40 -11.36 0.77 -13.78
N LEU A 41 -11.86 1.85 -14.36
CA LEU A 41 -11.70 2.11 -15.79
C LEU A 41 -10.23 2.46 -16.10
N ASP A 42 -9.72 1.92 -17.20
CA ASP A 42 -8.36 2.19 -17.67
C ASP A 42 -8.34 2.26 -19.21
N GLY A 43 -8.53 3.48 -19.74
CA GLY A 43 -8.69 3.71 -21.17
C GLY A 43 -9.93 3.02 -21.73
N ASP A 44 -9.73 2.11 -22.69
CA ASP A 44 -10.78 1.27 -23.29
C ASP A 44 -10.95 -0.10 -22.60
N THR A 45 -10.29 -0.28 -21.46
CA THR A 45 -10.31 -1.49 -20.64
C THR A 45 -10.81 -1.22 -19.23
N VAL A 46 -11.07 -2.30 -18.49
CA VAL A 46 -11.45 -2.25 -17.08
C VAL A 46 -10.53 -3.19 -16.32
N VAL A 47 -9.89 -2.68 -15.28
CA VAL A 47 -9.10 -3.50 -14.35
C VAL A 47 -10.02 -3.95 -13.22
N VAL A 48 -10.11 -5.25 -13.01
CA VAL A 48 -10.94 -5.90 -11.99
C VAL A 48 -10.03 -6.50 -10.93
N PHE A 49 -10.32 -6.20 -9.67
CA PHE A 49 -9.58 -6.68 -8.50
C PHE A 49 -10.33 -7.82 -7.82
N ILE A 50 -9.64 -8.93 -7.63
CA ILE A 50 -10.28 -10.23 -7.40
C ILE A 50 -9.50 -11.04 -6.40
N LYS A 51 -10.21 -11.54 -5.40
CA LYS A 51 -9.67 -12.46 -4.40
C LYS A 51 -9.96 -13.90 -4.81
N GLY A 52 -9.03 -14.81 -4.51
CA GLY A 52 -9.27 -16.26 -4.57
C GLY A 52 -8.99 -16.94 -5.91
N LEU A 53 -8.26 -16.28 -6.82
CA LEU A 53 -7.84 -16.89 -8.09
C LEU A 53 -6.70 -17.92 -7.93
N ASN A 54 -5.99 -17.91 -6.79
CA ASN A 54 -4.83 -18.78 -6.51
C ASN A 54 -3.77 -18.78 -7.64
N LEU A 55 -3.57 -17.63 -8.28
CA LEU A 55 -2.56 -17.48 -9.32
C LEU A 55 -1.14 -17.59 -8.74
N ARG A 56 -0.19 -17.96 -9.60
CA ARG A 56 1.21 -18.09 -9.20
C ARG A 56 1.76 -16.73 -8.74
N PRO A 57 2.44 -16.67 -7.57
CA PRO A 57 3.07 -15.44 -7.12
C PRO A 57 4.11 -14.96 -8.13
N HIS A 58 4.20 -13.64 -8.29
CA HIS A 58 5.23 -12.95 -9.09
C HIS A 58 5.29 -13.37 -10.57
N LYS A 59 4.19 -13.90 -11.13
CA LYS A 59 4.11 -14.34 -12.53
C LYS A 59 2.83 -13.84 -13.19
N ILE A 60 2.97 -13.55 -14.48
CA ILE A 60 1.83 -13.30 -15.37
C ILE A 60 1.12 -14.65 -15.59
N SER A 61 -0.21 -14.62 -15.53
CA SER A 61 -1.08 -15.76 -15.80
C SER A 61 -1.65 -15.66 -17.22
N ASP A 62 -2.07 -16.79 -17.76
CA ASP A 62 -2.75 -16.84 -19.06
C ASP A 62 -4.16 -16.22 -18.94
N PRO A 63 -4.42 -15.06 -19.58
CA PRO A 63 -5.71 -14.39 -19.48
C PRO A 63 -6.83 -15.16 -20.18
N THR A 64 -6.52 -16.09 -21.09
CA THR A 64 -7.55 -16.85 -21.83
C THR A 64 -8.35 -17.81 -20.95
N GLN A 65 -7.86 -18.08 -19.74
CA GLN A 65 -8.55 -18.84 -18.71
C GLN A 65 -9.71 -18.07 -18.07
N PHE A 66 -9.81 -16.76 -18.35
CA PHE A 66 -10.80 -15.86 -17.78
C PHE A 66 -11.67 -15.22 -18.85
N SER A 67 -12.93 -15.01 -18.50
CA SER A 67 -13.85 -14.17 -19.28
C SER A 67 -14.48 -13.13 -18.38
N CYS A 68 -14.74 -11.95 -18.91
CA CYS A 68 -15.27 -10.83 -18.14
C CYS A 68 -16.75 -10.66 -18.44
N HIS A 69 -17.55 -10.44 -17.40
CA HIS A 69 -19.01 -10.38 -17.50
C HIS A 69 -19.51 -9.06 -16.90
N PHE A 70 -20.23 -8.28 -17.69
CA PHE A 70 -20.71 -6.94 -17.33
C PHE A 70 -22.23 -6.96 -17.15
N GLY A 71 -22.70 -6.51 -15.99
CA GLY A 71 -24.12 -6.34 -15.71
C GLY A 71 -24.69 -5.07 -16.34
N LEU A 72 -25.84 -5.16 -16.99
CA LEU A 72 -26.56 -4.03 -17.58
C LEU A 72 -27.45 -3.33 -16.55
N LYS A 73 -27.48 -1.99 -16.55
CA LYS A 73 -28.18 -1.15 -15.55
C LYS A 73 -29.70 -1.31 -15.47
N ASN A 74 -30.36 -1.98 -16.43
CA ASN A 74 -31.81 -1.89 -16.63
C ASN A 74 -32.64 -3.13 -16.25
N LEU A 75 -32.15 -4.05 -15.42
CA LEU A 75 -32.97 -5.18 -14.95
C LEU A 75 -32.80 -5.38 -13.44
N GLU A 76 -33.57 -4.62 -12.66
CA GLU A 76 -33.77 -4.89 -11.22
C GLU A 76 -34.66 -6.12 -10.95
N LYS A 77 -35.15 -6.84 -11.99
CA LYS A 77 -36.15 -7.90 -11.78
C LYS A 77 -35.90 -9.27 -12.40
N HIS A 78 -34.86 -9.49 -13.18
CA HIS A 78 -34.46 -10.84 -13.60
C HIS A 78 -32.95 -10.86 -13.75
N GLU A 79 -32.32 -12.01 -13.48
CA GLU A 79 -30.90 -12.30 -13.76
C GLU A 79 -30.45 -11.58 -15.05
N GLY A 80 -29.85 -10.40 -14.87
CA GLY A 80 -29.68 -9.45 -15.96
C GLY A 80 -28.72 -10.00 -16.99
N SER A 81 -29.09 -9.91 -18.27
CA SER A 81 -28.24 -10.37 -19.37
C SER A 81 -26.81 -9.82 -19.22
N LEU A 82 -25.84 -10.72 -19.05
CA LEU A 82 -24.44 -10.38 -18.89
C LEU A 82 -23.79 -10.21 -20.26
N LEU A 83 -23.11 -9.09 -20.48
CA LEU A 83 -22.26 -8.92 -21.66
C LEU A 83 -20.90 -9.56 -21.38
N ARG A 84 -20.55 -10.57 -22.18
CA ARG A 84 -19.28 -11.29 -22.08
C ARG A 84 -18.21 -10.63 -22.94
N THR A 85 -17.02 -10.43 -22.38
CA THR A 85 -15.81 -10.01 -23.12
C THR A 85 -14.59 -10.84 -22.70
N LYS A 86 -13.47 -10.62 -23.38
CA LYS A 86 -12.20 -11.32 -23.10
C LYS A 86 -11.43 -10.58 -22.00
N ALA A 87 -10.78 -11.34 -21.13
CA ALA A 87 -9.64 -10.83 -20.37
C ALA A 87 -8.42 -10.70 -21.31
N VAL A 88 -7.61 -9.68 -21.08
CA VAL A 88 -6.41 -9.37 -21.90
C VAL A 88 -5.12 -9.49 -21.11
N THR A 89 -5.17 -9.27 -19.79
CA THR A 89 -4.06 -9.54 -18.89
C THR A 89 -4.59 -10.12 -17.59
N ALA A 90 -3.79 -10.96 -16.94
CA ALA A 90 -4.07 -11.51 -15.63
C ALA A 90 -2.76 -11.67 -14.85
N ALA A 91 -2.67 -11.10 -13.67
CA ALA A 91 -1.52 -11.21 -12.79
C ALA A 91 -1.98 -11.07 -11.33
N GLN A 92 -1.58 -11.99 -10.45
CA GLN A 92 -1.97 -11.99 -9.04
C GLN A 92 -3.50 -11.87 -8.85
N GLU A 93 -3.97 -10.81 -8.21
CA GLU A 93 -5.38 -10.50 -7.95
C GLU A 93 -5.95 -9.45 -8.94
N VAL A 94 -5.27 -9.23 -10.06
CA VAL A 94 -5.57 -8.16 -11.02
C VAL A 94 -5.83 -8.77 -12.41
N VAL A 95 -7.00 -8.50 -12.97
CA VAL A 95 -7.37 -8.94 -14.32
C VAL A 95 -7.89 -7.77 -15.13
N ARG A 96 -7.33 -7.55 -16.32
CA ARG A 96 -7.78 -6.51 -17.25
C ARG A 96 -8.74 -7.09 -18.28
N CYS A 97 -9.87 -6.43 -18.45
CA CYS A 97 -10.99 -6.83 -19.27
C CYS A 97 -11.24 -5.82 -20.40
N LEU A 98 -11.53 -6.29 -21.61
CA LEU A 98 -12.01 -5.41 -22.66
C LEU A 98 -13.42 -4.89 -22.33
N LEU A 99 -13.69 -3.63 -22.65
CA LEU A 99 -15.06 -3.11 -22.58
C LEU A 99 -15.98 -3.78 -23.61
N PRO A 100 -17.29 -3.94 -23.30
CA PRO A 100 -18.28 -4.37 -24.28
C PRO A 100 -18.33 -3.43 -25.50
N ARG A 101 -18.52 -3.98 -26.71
CA ARG A 101 -18.45 -3.21 -27.97
C ARG A 101 -19.31 -1.94 -27.96
N GLY A 102 -20.53 -2.01 -27.41
CA GLY A 102 -21.44 -0.86 -27.33
C GLY A 102 -21.00 0.26 -26.39
N ILE A 103 -19.99 0.02 -25.54
CA ILE A 103 -19.48 0.97 -24.54
C ILE A 103 -18.07 1.47 -24.91
N ARG A 104 -17.33 0.75 -25.76
CA ARG A 104 -15.95 1.12 -26.14
C ARG A 104 -15.80 2.55 -26.64
N ASN A 105 -16.77 3.05 -27.42
CA ASN A 105 -16.73 4.41 -27.97
C ASN A 105 -17.07 5.49 -26.93
N ASN A 106 -17.62 5.12 -25.77
CA ASN A 106 -17.86 6.02 -24.65
C ASN A 106 -17.66 5.27 -23.32
N PRO A 107 -16.39 5.04 -22.92
CA PRO A 107 -16.03 4.24 -21.74
C PRO A 107 -16.64 4.74 -20.43
N GLU A 108 -16.92 6.03 -20.31
CA GLU A 108 -17.56 6.64 -19.13
C GLU A 108 -18.96 6.06 -18.86
N LYS A 109 -19.65 5.52 -19.88
CA LYS A 109 -20.92 4.79 -19.69
C LYS A 109 -20.75 3.51 -18.86
N ALA A 110 -19.53 2.99 -18.74
CA ALA A 110 -19.23 1.85 -17.89
C ALA A 110 -19.32 2.16 -16.39
N HIS A 111 -19.29 3.45 -16.01
CA HIS A 111 -19.32 3.85 -14.60
C HIS A 111 -20.54 3.26 -13.86
N GLY A 112 -20.29 2.59 -12.74
CA GLY A 112 -21.29 1.96 -11.90
C GLY A 112 -21.79 0.60 -12.38
N LEU A 113 -21.38 0.11 -13.56
CA LEU A 113 -21.69 -1.26 -13.99
C LEU A 113 -20.99 -2.25 -13.05
N ARG A 114 -21.71 -3.31 -12.71
CA ARG A 114 -21.13 -4.46 -12.01
C ARG A 114 -20.32 -5.27 -13.01
N VAL A 115 -19.12 -5.68 -12.62
CA VAL A 115 -18.27 -6.56 -13.43
C VAL A 115 -17.93 -7.80 -12.63
N THR A 116 -17.77 -8.95 -13.26
CA THR A 116 -17.25 -10.16 -12.61
C THR A 116 -16.42 -10.97 -13.59
N LEU A 117 -15.70 -11.97 -13.09
CA LEU A 117 -15.03 -12.95 -13.91
C LEU A 117 -15.77 -14.28 -13.94
N GLY A 118 -15.75 -14.91 -15.11
CA GLY A 118 -16.02 -16.31 -15.29
C GLY A 118 -14.71 -17.06 -15.55
N HIS A 119 -14.54 -18.21 -14.93
CA HIS A 119 -13.39 -19.08 -15.12
C HIS A 119 -13.84 -20.55 -15.19
N ASP A 120 -13.06 -21.37 -15.89
CA ASP A 120 -13.37 -22.80 -15.99
C ASP A 120 -12.76 -23.54 -14.79
N THR A 121 -13.61 -24.22 -14.03
CA THR A 121 -13.19 -25.14 -12.97
C THR A 121 -13.39 -26.59 -13.41
N VAL A 122 -12.52 -27.47 -12.93
CA VAL A 122 -12.63 -28.91 -13.16
C VAL A 122 -13.32 -29.53 -11.95
N ASN A 123 -14.54 -30.03 -12.13
CA ASN A 123 -15.24 -30.80 -11.12
C ASN A 123 -15.39 -32.25 -11.62
N GLY A 124 -14.50 -33.12 -11.16
CA GLY A 124 -14.37 -34.48 -11.69
C GLY A 124 -13.88 -34.48 -13.14
N ARG A 125 -14.70 -35.00 -14.08
CA ARG A 125 -14.39 -35.03 -15.53
C ARG A 125 -15.06 -33.90 -16.33
N ALA A 126 -15.93 -33.09 -15.71
CA ALA A 126 -16.64 -32.02 -16.39
C ALA A 126 -15.94 -30.66 -16.18
N ARG A 127 -15.86 -29.86 -17.24
CA ARG A 127 -15.49 -28.44 -17.15
C ARG A 127 -16.74 -27.64 -16.86
N VAL A 128 -16.75 -26.95 -15.72
CA VAL A 128 -17.85 -26.08 -15.33
C VAL A 128 -17.36 -24.64 -15.42
N HIS A 129 -18.08 -23.82 -16.17
CA HIS A 129 -17.82 -22.38 -16.20
C HIS A 129 -18.47 -21.73 -14.99
N GLU A 130 -17.67 -21.20 -14.07
CA GLU A 130 -18.14 -20.62 -12.81
C GLU A 130 -17.96 -19.10 -12.85
N LEU A 131 -19.02 -18.36 -12.49
CA LEU A 131 -18.96 -16.92 -12.30
C LEU A 131 -18.60 -16.63 -10.84
N MET A 132 -17.61 -15.75 -10.64
CA MET A 132 -17.26 -15.31 -9.31
C MET A 132 -18.36 -14.43 -8.71
N PRO A 133 -18.65 -14.57 -7.41
CA PRO A 133 -19.37 -13.55 -6.66
C PRO A 133 -18.72 -12.18 -6.88
N SER A 134 -19.54 -11.13 -7.00
CA SER A 134 -19.01 -9.79 -7.28
C SER A 134 -19.75 -8.71 -6.51
N VAL A 135 -18.99 -7.88 -5.82
CA VAL A 135 -19.42 -6.58 -5.30
C VAL A 135 -18.74 -5.43 -6.06
N SER A 136 -17.85 -5.76 -7.00
CA SER A 136 -17.13 -4.77 -7.79
C SER A 136 -18.06 -3.97 -8.71
N ARG A 137 -17.88 -2.65 -8.67
CA ARG A 137 -18.50 -1.71 -9.59
C ARG A 137 -17.41 -0.87 -10.23
N ILE A 138 -17.54 -0.65 -11.53
CA ILE A 138 -16.56 0.13 -12.28
C ILE A 138 -16.60 1.57 -11.79
N ARG A 139 -15.50 2.01 -11.19
CA ARG A 139 -15.27 3.41 -10.88
C ARG A 139 -14.77 4.12 -12.13
N GLY A 140 -15.36 5.28 -12.42
CA GLY A 140 -14.92 6.16 -13.49
C GLY A 140 -13.80 7.06 -12.99
N SER A 141 -13.32 7.92 -13.86
CA SER A 141 -12.49 9.05 -13.46
C SER A 141 -13.24 9.89 -12.40
N SER A 142 -12.61 10.16 -11.25
CA SER A 142 -13.25 10.98 -10.21
C SER A 142 -13.64 12.35 -10.80
N PRO A 143 -14.82 12.92 -10.49
CA PRO A 143 -15.18 14.26 -10.94
C PRO A 143 -14.14 15.33 -10.56
N GLU A 144 -13.32 15.09 -9.54
CA GLU A 144 -12.19 15.93 -9.16
C GLU A 144 -11.10 15.99 -10.23
N VAL A 145 -10.85 14.89 -10.95
CA VAL A 145 -9.89 14.81 -12.08
C VAL A 145 -10.36 15.70 -13.24
N LYS A 146 -11.68 15.83 -13.45
CA LYS A 146 -12.23 16.68 -14.50
C LYS A 146 -12.21 18.18 -14.16
N ARG A 147 -11.88 18.58 -12.92
CA ARG A 147 -11.95 19.98 -12.45
C ARG A 147 -10.60 20.69 -12.27
N ARG A 148 -9.44 20.05 -12.52
CA ARG A 148 -8.15 20.73 -12.38
C ARG A 148 -7.36 20.72 -13.70
N ASN A 149 -7.31 21.87 -14.36
CA ASN A 149 -6.25 22.29 -15.30
C ASN A 149 -4.87 22.40 -14.62
N ARG A 150 -4.63 21.69 -13.51
CA ARG A 150 -3.35 21.68 -12.79
C ARG A 150 -2.59 20.47 -13.31
N GLY A 151 -1.33 20.66 -13.70
CA GLY A 151 -0.46 19.54 -14.09
C GLY A 151 -0.35 18.47 -13.00
N LYS A 152 0.23 17.31 -13.34
CA LYS A 152 0.52 16.25 -12.37
C LYS A 152 1.43 16.79 -11.27
N TYR A 153 1.23 16.31 -10.04
CA TYR A 153 2.21 16.49 -8.96
C TYR A 153 3.50 15.77 -9.35
N GLU A 154 4.64 16.31 -8.96
CA GLU A 154 5.92 15.69 -9.27
C GLU A 154 6.10 14.39 -8.48
N LEU A 155 5.81 14.43 -7.18
CA LEU A 155 6.00 13.30 -6.28
C LEU A 155 4.77 13.07 -5.38
N CYS A 156 4.29 11.84 -5.38
CA CYS A 156 3.25 11.35 -4.50
C CYS A 156 3.74 10.13 -3.71
N ALA A 157 3.05 9.80 -2.62
CA ALA A 157 3.29 8.57 -1.86
C ALA A 157 2.03 7.71 -1.77
N CYS A 158 2.21 6.40 -1.83
CA CYS A 158 1.16 5.42 -1.68
C CYS A 158 1.55 4.36 -0.66
N THR A 159 0.65 4.07 0.27
CA THR A 159 0.88 3.08 1.32
C THR A 159 -0.42 2.38 1.72
N MET A 160 -0.28 1.24 2.40
CA MET A 160 -1.40 0.49 2.98
C MET A 160 -1.20 0.36 4.47
N VAL A 161 -2.21 0.74 5.25
CA VAL A 161 -2.13 0.81 6.71
C VAL A 161 -3.18 -0.06 7.37
N TRP A 162 -2.84 -0.59 8.54
CA TRP A 162 -3.78 -1.07 9.54
C TRP A 162 -3.30 -0.64 10.91
N ASN A 163 -4.12 0.12 11.62
CA ASN A 163 -3.85 0.63 12.95
C ASN A 163 -2.49 1.34 13.06
N GLN A 164 -2.30 2.39 12.24
CA GLN A 164 -1.07 3.19 12.19
C GLN A 164 -1.31 4.71 12.40
N ALA A 165 -2.44 5.09 13.00
CA ALA A 165 -2.81 6.49 13.24
C ALA A 165 -1.72 7.25 14.02
N SER A 166 -1.08 6.60 14.99
CA SER A 166 -0.02 7.23 15.81
C SER A 166 1.25 7.57 15.04
N ALA A 167 1.57 6.84 13.97
CA ALA A 167 2.76 7.06 13.15
C ALA A 167 2.51 8.04 11.99
N LEU A 168 1.25 8.20 11.59
CA LEU A 168 0.89 8.86 10.33
C LEU A 168 1.29 10.34 10.30
N ARG A 169 1.13 11.06 11.41
CA ARG A 169 1.44 12.50 11.49
C ARG A 169 2.94 12.79 11.33
N GLU A 170 3.80 12.05 12.03
CA GLU A 170 5.26 12.13 11.88
C GLU A 170 5.67 11.83 10.43
N TRP A 171 5.16 10.74 9.87
CA TRP A 171 5.49 10.30 8.53
C TRP A 171 5.05 11.32 7.45
N ILE A 172 3.84 11.87 7.54
CA ILE A 172 3.34 12.87 6.58
C ILE A 172 4.10 14.18 6.69
N ALA A 173 4.28 14.73 7.91
CA ALA A 173 4.97 16.00 8.10
C ALA A 173 6.42 15.94 7.60
N TYR A 174 7.14 14.86 7.92
CA TYR A 174 8.51 14.67 7.48
C TYR A 174 8.63 14.54 5.95
N HIS A 175 7.82 13.69 5.33
CA HIS A 175 7.91 13.47 3.88
C HIS A 175 7.33 14.62 3.06
N ALA A 176 6.43 15.43 3.62
CA ALA A 176 5.99 16.68 3.02
C ALA A 176 7.15 17.66 2.88
N TRP A 177 7.98 17.81 3.91
CA TRP A 177 9.19 18.63 3.86
C TRP A 177 10.23 18.10 2.84
N LEU A 178 10.31 16.79 2.66
CA LEU A 178 11.11 16.18 1.58
C LEU A 178 10.53 16.40 0.17
N GLY A 179 9.33 16.97 0.07
CA GLY A 179 8.69 17.36 -1.19
C GLY A 179 7.65 16.36 -1.72
N VAL A 180 7.14 15.44 -0.89
CA VAL A 180 5.93 14.68 -1.25
C VAL A 180 4.73 15.62 -1.24
N GLN A 181 3.92 15.60 -2.30
CA GLN A 181 2.86 16.59 -2.52
C GLN A 181 1.44 16.02 -2.37
N ARG A 182 1.29 14.69 -2.39
CA ARG A 182 0.00 14.01 -2.29
C ARG A 182 0.15 12.60 -1.77
N TRP A 183 -0.80 12.18 -0.94
CA TRP A 183 -0.82 10.86 -0.31
C TRP A 183 -2.05 10.04 -0.70
N PHE A 184 -1.82 8.77 -0.99
CA PHE A 184 -2.84 7.76 -1.20
C PHE A 184 -2.75 6.72 -0.07
N ILE A 185 -3.64 6.81 0.91
CA ILE A 185 -3.67 5.94 2.08
C ILE A 185 -4.72 4.85 1.88
N TYR A 186 -4.28 3.62 1.66
CA TYR A 186 -5.15 2.45 1.58
C TYR A 186 -5.35 1.89 2.99
N ASP A 187 -6.52 2.12 3.57
CA ASP A 187 -6.80 1.71 4.93
C ASP A 187 -7.45 0.32 4.96
N ASN A 188 -6.73 -0.64 5.53
CA ASN A 188 -7.19 -2.02 5.72
C ASN A 188 -8.09 -2.15 6.96
N ASN A 189 -9.11 -1.31 7.06
CA ASN A 189 -10.12 -1.32 8.12
C ASN A 189 -9.52 -1.11 9.52
N SER A 190 -8.82 0.02 9.70
CA SER A 190 -8.27 0.44 10.99
C SER A 190 -9.37 0.88 11.98
N ASP A 191 -9.09 0.75 13.27
CA ASP A 191 -9.99 1.10 14.39
C ASP A 191 -9.32 1.96 15.47
N ASP A 192 -8.17 2.55 15.16
CA ASP A 192 -7.33 3.35 16.07
C ASP A 192 -7.52 4.86 15.94
N GLY A 193 -8.66 5.29 15.38
CA GLY A 193 -8.98 6.71 15.20
C GLY A 193 -8.32 7.39 14.00
N ILE A 194 -7.80 6.62 13.03
CA ILE A 194 -7.15 7.14 11.81
C ILE A 194 -8.01 8.16 11.04
N ASP A 195 -9.34 8.03 11.09
CA ASP A 195 -10.30 8.99 10.55
C ASP A 195 -10.01 10.42 10.99
N LYS A 196 -9.89 10.62 12.31
CA LYS A 196 -9.66 11.93 12.91
C LYS A 196 -8.26 12.46 12.56
N VAL A 197 -7.25 11.60 12.59
CA VAL A 197 -5.87 11.98 12.26
C VAL A 197 -5.77 12.49 10.82
N ILE A 198 -6.47 11.84 9.87
CA ILE A 198 -6.48 12.28 8.46
C ILE A 198 -7.25 13.59 8.30
N GLU A 199 -8.39 13.76 8.99
CA GLU A 199 -9.14 15.02 8.98
C GLU A 199 -8.29 16.18 9.52
N ASP A 200 -7.60 15.99 10.65
CA ASP A 200 -6.71 17.01 11.24
C ASP A 200 -5.58 17.40 10.27
N LEU A 201 -4.96 16.41 9.61
CA LEU A 201 -3.90 16.65 8.63
C LEU A 201 -4.41 17.35 7.36
N ASP A 202 -5.62 17.04 6.91
CA ASP A 202 -6.25 17.74 5.78
C ASP A 202 -6.52 19.22 6.13
N VAL A 203 -6.94 19.51 7.38
CA VAL A 203 -7.11 20.88 7.89
C VAL A 203 -5.78 21.64 7.94
N GLU A 204 -4.68 20.95 8.25
CA GLU A 204 -3.31 21.50 8.20
C GLU A 204 -2.80 21.73 6.78
N GLY A 205 -3.55 21.32 5.75
CA GLY A 205 -3.26 21.57 4.34
C GLY A 205 -2.50 20.45 3.65
N TYR A 206 -2.31 19.30 4.30
CA TYR A 206 -1.78 18.11 3.62
C TYR A 206 -2.82 17.56 2.64
N ASN A 207 -2.36 17.08 1.49
CA ASN A 207 -3.23 16.63 0.42
C ASN A 207 -3.37 15.10 0.46
N ILE A 208 -4.22 14.62 1.37
CA ILE A 208 -4.35 13.20 1.66
C ILE A 208 -5.62 12.65 1.01
N SER A 209 -5.57 11.39 0.61
CA SER A 209 -6.79 10.68 0.25
C SER A 209 -6.79 9.29 0.85
N ARG A 210 -7.82 9.03 1.66
CA ARG A 210 -8.05 7.72 2.23
C ARG A 210 -8.95 6.89 1.33
N LYS A 211 -8.56 5.64 1.11
CA LYS A 211 -9.40 4.63 0.47
C LYS A 211 -9.54 3.44 1.39
N THR A 212 -10.77 3.16 1.84
CA THR A 212 -11.08 1.92 2.54
C THR A 212 -10.79 0.72 1.63
N TRP A 213 -9.97 -0.20 2.11
CA TRP A 213 -9.52 -1.39 1.42
C TRP A 213 -9.60 -2.61 2.36
N PRO A 214 -10.82 -3.07 2.71
CA PRO A 214 -11.03 -4.03 3.81
C PRO A 214 -10.67 -5.49 3.42
N TRP A 215 -9.97 -5.69 2.32
CA TRP A 215 -9.67 -7.00 1.76
C TRP A 215 -8.37 -7.55 2.37
N ILE A 216 -8.47 -8.64 3.12
CA ILE A 216 -7.32 -9.27 3.81
C ILE A 216 -6.32 -9.81 2.78
N LYS A 217 -5.01 -9.66 3.01
CA LYS A 217 -3.95 -10.23 2.14
C LYS A 217 -4.08 -9.80 0.68
N THR A 218 -4.21 -8.50 0.43
CA THR A 218 -4.41 -7.92 -0.92
C THR A 218 -3.55 -6.67 -1.16
N GLN A 219 -2.39 -6.56 -0.51
CA GLN A 219 -1.53 -5.38 -0.60
C GLN A 219 -1.11 -5.09 -2.05
N GLU A 220 -0.70 -6.12 -2.80
CA GLU A 220 -0.27 -6.00 -4.19
C GLU A 220 -1.42 -5.50 -5.10
N ALA A 221 -2.66 -5.93 -4.82
CA ALA A 221 -3.85 -5.44 -5.50
C ALA A 221 -4.16 -3.98 -5.13
N GLY A 222 -4.02 -3.62 -3.84
CA GLY A 222 -4.17 -2.25 -3.36
C GLY A 222 -3.17 -1.30 -4.01
N PHE A 223 -1.90 -1.70 -4.09
CA PHE A 223 -0.86 -0.94 -4.78
C PHE A 223 -1.10 -0.84 -6.29
N SER A 224 -1.59 -1.90 -6.94
CA SER A 224 -2.00 -1.83 -8.35
C SER A 224 -3.16 -0.85 -8.56
N ASN A 225 -4.15 -0.84 -7.67
CA ASN A 225 -5.25 0.12 -7.68
C ASN A 225 -4.76 1.55 -7.48
N CYS A 226 -3.79 1.72 -6.58
CA CYS A 226 -3.17 3.01 -6.30
C CYS A 226 -2.39 3.53 -7.49
N ALA A 227 -1.59 2.68 -8.14
CA ALA A 227 -0.82 3.04 -9.34
C ALA A 227 -1.73 3.51 -10.47
N LEU A 228 -2.87 2.85 -10.70
CA LEU A 228 -3.87 3.29 -11.67
C LEU A 228 -4.42 4.67 -11.35
N ARG A 229 -4.78 4.91 -10.09
CA ARG A 229 -5.36 6.19 -9.65
C ARG A 229 -4.33 7.32 -9.70
N ALA A 230 -3.13 7.07 -9.21
CA ALA A 230 -2.06 8.05 -9.15
C ALA A 230 -1.49 8.38 -10.53
N ARG A 231 -1.65 7.49 -11.53
CA ARG A 231 -1.19 7.72 -12.90
C ARG A 231 -1.69 9.04 -13.47
N ASP A 232 -2.93 9.41 -13.23
CA ASP A 232 -3.51 10.63 -13.80
C ASP A 232 -3.15 11.89 -12.99
N GLU A 233 -2.60 11.72 -11.78
CA GLU A 233 -2.36 12.80 -10.82
C GLU A 233 -0.88 13.06 -10.53
N CYS A 234 0.02 12.12 -10.80
CA CYS A 234 1.40 12.11 -10.31
C CYS A 234 2.41 11.64 -11.38
N ASN A 235 3.56 12.31 -11.45
CA ASN A 235 4.69 11.90 -12.31
C ASN A 235 5.47 10.73 -11.69
N TRP A 236 5.70 10.80 -10.38
CA TRP A 236 6.34 9.75 -9.59
C TRP A 236 5.49 9.38 -8.38
N VAL A 237 5.50 8.09 -8.04
CA VAL A 237 4.78 7.54 -6.87
C VAL A 237 5.71 6.66 -6.07
N GLY A 238 6.00 7.06 -4.83
CA GLY A 238 6.70 6.25 -3.85
C GLY A 238 5.78 5.20 -3.24
N PHE A 239 6.24 3.96 -3.17
CA PHE A 239 5.56 2.87 -2.46
C PHE A 239 6.42 2.46 -1.28
N PHE A 240 6.12 2.98 -0.09
CA PHE A 240 6.85 2.72 1.15
C PHE A 240 5.89 2.80 2.35
N ASP A 241 6.26 2.13 3.42
CA ASP A 241 5.43 1.97 4.61
C ASP A 241 5.58 3.18 5.55
N VAL A 242 4.61 3.35 6.46
CA VAL A 242 4.56 4.49 7.40
C VAL A 242 5.67 4.48 8.46
N ASP A 243 6.35 3.35 8.62
CA ASP A 243 7.53 3.18 9.47
C ASP A 243 8.85 3.34 8.68
N GLU A 244 8.80 3.91 7.47
CA GLU A 244 9.94 4.04 6.56
C GLU A 244 10.21 5.49 6.19
N PHE A 245 11.42 5.95 6.51
CA PHE A 245 11.84 7.34 6.42
C PHE A 245 13.07 7.49 5.55
N PHE A 246 12.97 8.30 4.50
CA PHE A 246 14.14 8.64 3.67
C PHE A 246 15.13 9.48 4.47
N TYR A 247 16.42 9.17 4.38
CA TYR A 247 17.51 9.94 4.98
C TYR A 247 18.56 10.25 3.90
N PHE A 248 19.02 11.50 3.84
CA PHE A 248 19.97 11.97 2.83
C PHE A 248 21.28 12.40 3.50
N PRO A 249 22.26 11.48 3.68
CA PRO A 249 23.47 11.77 4.44
C PRO A 249 24.20 13.02 3.94
N HIS A 250 24.38 13.15 2.62
CA HIS A 250 25.08 14.30 2.06
C HIS A 250 24.26 15.60 2.20
N ALA A 251 22.99 15.59 1.79
CA ALA A 251 22.16 16.79 1.80
C ALA A 251 21.88 17.34 3.21
N PHE A 252 21.86 16.47 4.23
CA PHE A 252 21.57 16.86 5.60
C PHE A 252 22.80 17.39 6.35
N HIS A 253 24.01 17.11 5.84
CA HIS A 253 25.27 17.61 6.42
C HIS A 253 25.83 18.85 5.70
N HIS A 254 25.33 19.20 4.52
CA HIS A 254 25.76 20.39 3.79
C HIS A 254 24.79 21.55 3.94
N GLN A 255 25.24 22.64 4.56
CA GLN A 255 24.50 23.90 4.58
C GLN A 255 24.53 24.54 3.19
N GLY A 256 23.40 24.52 2.49
CA GLY A 256 23.20 25.33 1.29
C GLY A 256 23.02 26.82 1.65
N GLU A 257 23.15 27.70 0.66
CA GLU A 257 23.12 29.16 0.87
C GLU A 257 21.72 29.71 1.23
N GLN A 258 20.63 28.95 1.01
CA GLN A 258 19.24 29.35 1.34
C GLN A 258 18.36 28.12 1.64
N GLY A 259 17.56 28.18 2.72
CA GLY A 259 16.59 27.14 3.11
C GLY A 259 17.07 26.17 4.19
N LEU A 260 16.18 25.28 4.65
CA LEU A 260 16.56 24.21 5.57
C LEU A 260 17.34 23.12 4.80
N PRO A 261 18.51 22.66 5.28
CA PRO A 261 19.28 21.63 4.58
C PRO A 261 18.44 20.39 4.33
N GLY A 262 18.34 19.95 3.07
CA GLY A 262 17.56 18.76 2.71
C GLY A 262 16.10 19.01 2.32
N GLU A 263 15.58 20.24 2.43
CA GLU A 263 14.22 20.57 2.00
C GLU A 263 14.02 20.22 0.52
N ASN A 264 12.88 19.59 0.19
CA ASN A 264 12.54 19.09 -1.14
C ASN A 264 13.53 18.07 -1.75
N SER A 265 14.46 17.49 -0.97
CA SER A 265 15.50 16.60 -1.53
C SER A 265 14.93 15.40 -2.28
N LEU A 266 13.82 14.83 -1.81
CA LEU A 266 13.21 13.68 -2.47
C LEU A 266 12.51 14.08 -3.77
N GLN A 267 11.83 15.23 -3.78
CA GLN A 267 11.23 15.78 -5.00
C GLN A 267 12.29 16.14 -6.05
N LEU A 268 13.38 16.82 -5.65
CA LEU A 268 14.50 17.17 -6.54
C LEU A 268 15.20 15.92 -7.08
N LEU A 269 15.37 14.90 -6.25
CA LEU A 269 15.94 13.62 -6.66
C LEU A 269 15.12 13.00 -7.79
N VAL A 270 13.79 12.88 -7.65
CA VAL A 270 12.95 12.24 -8.67
C VAL A 270 12.83 13.10 -9.94
N ALA A 271 12.80 14.43 -9.78
CA ALA A 271 12.75 15.37 -10.89
C ALA A 271 13.97 15.24 -11.84
N ASN A 272 15.15 14.91 -11.30
CA ASN A 272 16.36 14.64 -12.09
C ASN A 272 16.19 13.44 -13.05
N PHE A 273 15.26 12.53 -12.77
CA PHE A 273 14.97 11.38 -13.62
C PHE A 273 13.73 11.57 -14.49
N SER A 274 12.95 12.65 -14.31
CA SER A 274 11.69 12.87 -15.04
C SER A 274 11.88 13.04 -16.55
N SER A 275 13.03 13.56 -16.98
CA SER A 275 13.42 13.67 -18.40
C SER A 275 14.03 12.37 -18.97
N SER A 276 14.32 11.37 -18.13
CA SER A 276 14.89 10.11 -18.58
C SER A 276 13.90 9.35 -19.46
N THR A 277 14.40 8.83 -20.58
CA THR A 277 13.64 8.01 -21.52
C THR A 277 13.70 6.53 -21.19
N THR A 278 14.53 6.11 -20.22
CA THR A 278 14.76 4.71 -19.88
C THR A 278 14.54 4.40 -18.40
N VAL A 279 14.62 5.38 -17.50
CA VAL A 279 14.42 5.16 -16.05
C VAL A 279 12.96 5.37 -15.68
N ALA A 280 12.37 4.35 -15.05
CA ALA A 280 10.99 4.37 -14.57
C ALA A 280 10.83 3.93 -13.11
N GLU A 281 11.90 3.46 -12.46
CA GLU A 281 11.91 3.06 -11.07
C GLU A 281 13.21 3.54 -10.43
N ILE A 282 13.13 4.19 -9.27
CA ILE A 282 14.27 4.55 -8.44
C ILE A 282 14.20 3.68 -7.19
N ARG A 283 15.30 3.01 -6.87
CA ARG A 283 15.39 2.05 -5.77
C ARG A 283 16.34 2.57 -4.69
N THR A 284 15.84 2.64 -3.47
CA THR A 284 16.58 3.12 -2.31
C THR A 284 16.77 2.01 -1.31
N THR A 285 18.03 1.74 -0.94
CA THR A 285 18.39 0.72 0.05
C THR A 285 17.86 1.08 1.43
N CYS A 286 17.45 0.06 2.19
CA CYS A 286 16.78 0.20 3.47
C CYS A 286 17.53 -0.56 4.58
N HIS A 287 17.70 0.13 5.71
CA HIS A 287 18.28 -0.39 6.95
C HIS A 287 17.21 -0.54 8.03
N SER A 288 17.20 -1.69 8.71
CA SER A 288 16.17 -2.02 9.69
C SER A 288 16.58 -1.65 11.12
N PHE A 289 15.81 -0.76 11.74
CA PHE A 289 16.03 -0.25 13.09
C PHE A 289 15.36 -1.14 14.16
N GLY A 290 16.02 -1.21 15.31
CA GLY A 290 15.63 -1.98 16.50
C GLY A 290 15.05 -1.13 17.63
N PRO A 291 14.58 -1.76 18.73
CA PRO A 291 13.90 -1.07 19.82
C PRO A 291 14.79 -0.10 20.61
N SER A 292 16.11 -0.13 20.40
CA SER A 292 17.05 0.87 20.93
C SER A 292 17.02 0.98 22.46
N GLY A 293 16.85 -0.15 23.14
CA GLY A 293 16.76 -0.25 24.60
C GLY A 293 15.39 0.07 25.19
N LEU A 294 14.43 0.54 24.37
CA LEU A 294 13.10 0.95 24.81
C LEU A 294 12.17 -0.25 25.05
N SER A 295 11.29 -0.10 26.04
CA SER A 295 10.19 -1.03 26.32
C SER A 295 8.80 -0.42 26.05
N LEU A 296 8.74 0.90 25.85
CA LEU A 296 7.51 1.63 25.52
C LEU A 296 7.69 2.40 24.21
N PRO A 297 6.61 2.63 23.43
CA PRO A 297 6.69 3.43 22.22
C PRO A 297 7.21 4.85 22.52
N PRO A 298 8.13 5.38 21.71
CA PRO A 298 8.66 6.73 21.92
C PRO A 298 7.58 7.78 21.67
N LYS A 299 7.33 8.63 22.66
CA LYS A 299 6.26 9.66 22.58
C LYS A 299 6.49 10.69 21.48
N GLN A 300 7.77 10.97 21.17
CA GLN A 300 8.18 11.96 20.17
C GLN A 300 8.22 11.38 18.74
N GLY A 301 7.84 10.12 18.55
CA GLY A 301 7.88 9.46 17.24
C GLY A 301 9.03 8.46 17.08
N VAL A 302 8.93 7.64 16.02
CA VAL A 302 9.84 6.53 15.76
C VAL A 302 11.24 7.02 15.42
N THR A 303 11.35 8.16 14.73
CA THR A 303 12.64 8.75 14.34
C THR A 303 13.46 9.25 15.52
N MET A 304 12.79 9.57 16.63
CA MET A 304 13.40 10.14 17.83
C MET A 304 13.81 9.08 18.86
N GLY A 305 13.07 7.98 18.90
CA GLY A 305 13.25 6.91 19.88
C GLY A 305 14.15 5.77 19.43
N TYR A 306 14.10 5.41 18.15
CA TYR A 306 14.83 4.26 17.63
C TYR A 306 16.10 4.71 16.92
N THR A 307 17.25 4.48 17.55
CA THR A 307 18.58 4.98 17.12
C THR A 307 19.64 3.89 17.04
N CYS A 308 19.21 2.64 16.97
CA CYS A 308 20.08 1.50 16.69
C CYS A 308 19.48 0.69 15.54
N ARG A 309 20.34 0.02 14.77
CA ARG A 309 19.90 -0.79 13.63
C ARG A 309 20.82 -1.97 13.36
N LEU A 310 20.38 -2.85 12.46
CA LEU A 310 21.24 -3.85 11.84
C LEU A 310 22.29 -3.19 10.93
N GLN A 311 23.47 -3.78 10.85
CA GLN A 311 24.59 -3.29 10.03
C GLN A 311 24.32 -3.46 8.54
N SER A 312 23.78 -4.62 8.16
CA SER A 312 23.52 -4.98 6.77
C SER A 312 22.15 -4.48 6.31
N PRO A 313 22.04 -3.92 5.10
CA PRO A 313 20.75 -3.56 4.54
C PRO A 313 19.93 -4.82 4.24
N GLU A 314 18.62 -4.74 4.42
CA GLU A 314 17.73 -5.90 4.21
C GLU A 314 17.08 -5.92 2.83
N ARG A 315 16.55 -4.78 2.40
CA ARG A 315 15.72 -4.60 1.18
C ARG A 315 15.92 -3.21 0.60
N HIS A 316 15.14 -2.92 -0.44
CA HIS A 316 15.00 -1.59 -1.00
C HIS A 316 13.51 -1.23 -1.11
N LYS A 317 13.22 0.06 -1.28
CA LYS A 317 11.91 0.58 -1.65
C LYS A 317 12.00 1.36 -2.94
N SER A 318 10.86 1.59 -3.56
CA SER A 318 10.86 2.21 -4.88
C SER A 318 9.91 3.36 -5.02
N ILE A 319 10.34 4.27 -5.87
CA ILE A 319 9.53 5.32 -6.46
C ILE A 319 9.44 5.03 -7.94
N VAL A 320 8.22 4.94 -8.48
CA VAL A 320 7.97 4.51 -9.86
C VAL A 320 7.22 5.59 -10.65
N ARG A 321 7.44 5.60 -11.96
CA ARG A 321 6.62 6.35 -12.92
C ARG A 321 5.40 5.52 -13.29
N PRO A 322 4.18 5.86 -12.83
CA PRO A 322 2.99 5.04 -13.05
C PRO A 322 2.63 4.86 -14.54
N ASP A 323 2.98 5.84 -15.40
CA ASP A 323 2.75 5.76 -16.86
C ASP A 323 3.62 4.68 -17.56
N MET A 324 4.73 4.29 -16.93
CA MET A 324 5.73 3.37 -17.48
C MET A 324 5.60 1.95 -16.93
N LEU A 325 4.56 1.68 -16.14
CA LEU A 325 4.27 0.34 -15.64
C LEU A 325 3.79 -0.58 -16.77
N ASP A 326 4.08 -1.87 -16.60
CA ASP A 326 3.55 -2.92 -17.45
C ASP A 326 2.01 -3.00 -17.34
N VAL A 327 1.34 -3.32 -18.44
CA VAL A 327 -0.12 -3.40 -18.53
C VAL A 327 -0.74 -4.44 -17.59
N THR A 328 0.05 -5.37 -17.04
CA THR A 328 -0.37 -6.35 -16.05
C THR A 328 -0.46 -5.80 -14.63
N LEU A 329 0.20 -4.66 -14.32
CA LEU A 329 0.35 -4.11 -12.97
C LEU A 329 0.98 -5.07 -11.95
N LEU A 330 1.62 -6.15 -12.43
CA LEU A 330 2.29 -7.12 -11.58
C LEU A 330 3.31 -6.43 -10.67
N ASN A 331 3.26 -6.71 -9.37
CA ASN A 331 4.18 -6.12 -8.40
C ASN A 331 4.59 -7.14 -7.31
N VAL A 332 5.71 -6.86 -6.63
CA VAL A 332 6.25 -7.70 -5.55
C VAL A 332 6.40 -6.88 -4.27
N VAL A 333 5.39 -6.06 -3.97
CA VAL A 333 5.36 -5.08 -2.88
C VAL A 333 6.51 -4.05 -3.00
N HIS A 334 6.18 -2.78 -3.15
CA HIS A 334 7.12 -1.68 -3.45
C HIS A 334 7.86 -1.75 -4.81
N HIS A 335 7.74 -2.84 -5.57
CA HIS A 335 8.34 -3.00 -6.91
C HIS A 335 7.30 -3.39 -7.93
N PHE A 336 7.25 -2.69 -9.06
CA PHE A 336 6.36 -3.03 -10.16
C PHE A 336 7.14 -3.58 -11.34
N ARG A 337 6.49 -4.45 -12.11
CA ARG A 337 6.95 -4.78 -13.45
C ARG A 337 6.83 -3.53 -14.33
N LEU A 338 7.94 -3.14 -14.95
CA LEU A 338 8.01 -2.03 -15.88
C LEU A 338 7.67 -2.48 -17.30
N ARG A 339 7.18 -1.54 -18.11
CA ARG A 339 7.02 -1.75 -19.55
C ARG A 339 8.37 -2.02 -20.20
N GLU A 340 8.36 -2.81 -21.27
CA GLU A 340 9.55 -3.05 -22.09
C GLU A 340 10.24 -1.75 -22.53
N GLY A 341 11.57 -1.73 -22.46
CA GLY A 341 12.39 -0.55 -22.72
C GLY A 341 12.69 0.34 -21.51
N PHE A 342 11.99 0.12 -20.37
CA PHE A 342 12.23 0.85 -19.13
C PHE A 342 12.93 -0.03 -18.08
N GLY A 343 13.76 0.62 -17.26
CA GLY A 343 14.53 -0.01 -16.19
C GLY A 343 14.50 0.79 -14.90
N TYR A 344 15.21 0.24 -13.91
CA TYR A 344 15.37 0.85 -12.60
C TYR A 344 16.76 1.48 -12.45
N HIS A 345 16.86 2.41 -11.51
CA HIS A 345 18.12 2.99 -11.05
C HIS A 345 18.27 2.74 -9.54
N ASN A 346 19.35 2.06 -9.14
CA ASN A 346 19.68 1.88 -7.72
C ASN A 346 20.48 3.08 -7.23
N LEU A 347 19.97 3.77 -6.20
CA LEU A 347 20.68 4.89 -5.61
C LEU A 347 21.87 4.40 -4.79
N PRO A 348 23.01 5.11 -4.85
CA PRO A 348 24.09 4.94 -3.88
C PRO A 348 23.60 5.31 -2.47
N GLU A 349 24.02 4.54 -1.45
CA GLU A 349 23.68 4.83 -0.04
C GLU A 349 24.20 6.21 0.42
N SER A 350 25.26 6.73 -0.21
CA SER A 350 25.74 8.09 0.05
C SER A 350 24.78 9.19 -0.39
N THR A 351 23.86 8.88 -1.33
CA THR A 351 22.85 9.81 -1.84
C THR A 351 21.60 9.78 -0.96
N ALA A 352 21.04 8.59 -0.77
CA ALA A 352 19.86 8.39 0.07
C ALA A 352 19.79 6.94 0.58
N VAL A 353 19.29 6.79 1.80
CA VAL A 353 18.92 5.51 2.41
C VAL A 353 17.53 5.63 3.02
N ILE A 354 16.92 4.49 3.35
CA ILE A 354 15.67 4.45 4.11
C ILE A 354 15.92 3.84 5.48
N ASN A 355 15.56 4.59 6.51
CA ASN A 355 15.45 4.10 7.88
C ASN A 355 14.10 3.43 8.03
N HIS A 356 14.09 2.11 8.21
CA HIS A 356 12.88 1.33 8.41
C HIS A 356 12.79 0.90 9.86
N TYR A 357 11.85 1.49 10.58
CA TYR A 357 11.56 1.23 11.99
C TYR A 357 10.77 -0.06 12.16
N LYS A 358 11.36 -1.14 11.63
CA LYS A 358 10.76 -2.47 11.48
C LYS A 358 10.53 -3.16 12.81
N TYR A 359 11.52 -3.13 13.68
CA TYR A 359 11.56 -3.86 14.96
C TYR A 359 11.36 -2.88 16.11
N GLN A 360 10.15 -2.34 16.21
CA GLN A 360 9.74 -1.45 17.30
C GLN A 360 9.64 -2.20 18.64
N VAL A 361 9.29 -1.49 19.71
CA VAL A 361 9.01 -2.13 21.00
C VAL A 361 7.96 -3.24 20.86
N TRP A 362 8.03 -4.23 21.75
CA TRP A 362 7.28 -5.48 21.61
C TRP A 362 5.77 -5.28 21.43
N GLU A 363 5.18 -4.39 22.23
CA GLU A 363 3.74 -4.10 22.18
C GLU A 363 3.27 -3.60 20.81
N THR A 364 4.12 -2.86 20.08
CA THR A 364 3.83 -2.44 18.71
C THR A 364 4.16 -3.53 17.71
N PHE A 365 5.31 -4.21 17.88
CA PHE A 365 5.74 -5.26 16.96
C PHE A 365 4.78 -6.45 16.93
N LYS A 366 4.23 -6.87 18.07
CA LYS A 366 3.32 -8.01 18.17
C LYS A 366 2.05 -7.83 17.34
N ALA A 367 1.65 -6.60 17.02
CA ALA A 367 0.53 -6.32 16.12
C ALA A 367 0.70 -7.01 14.75
N LYS A 368 1.95 -7.14 14.28
CA LYS A 368 2.31 -7.81 13.01
C LYS A 368 1.93 -9.30 13.00
N PHE A 369 1.75 -9.94 14.17
CA PHE A 369 1.30 -11.34 14.26
C PHE A 369 -0.18 -11.53 13.95
N PHE A 370 -1.00 -10.51 14.25
CA PHE A 370 -2.45 -10.61 14.13
C PHE A 370 -2.92 -10.24 12.72
N ARG A 371 -2.17 -9.38 12.02
CA ARG A 371 -2.53 -8.94 10.68
C ARG A 371 -1.32 -8.70 9.81
N ARG A 372 -1.21 -9.50 8.74
CA ARG A 372 -0.35 -9.20 7.58
C ARG A 372 -1.21 -8.78 6.39
N VAL A 373 -0.72 -7.78 5.65
CA VAL A 373 -1.43 -7.21 4.50
C VAL A 373 -0.94 -7.76 3.15
N ALA A 374 0.33 -8.14 3.05
CA ALA A 374 0.91 -8.74 1.84
C ALA A 374 0.27 -10.09 1.50
N THR A 375 -0.07 -10.30 0.22
CA THR A 375 -0.81 -11.50 -0.21
C THR A 375 -0.03 -12.78 0.00
N TYR A 376 1.27 -12.76 -0.31
CA TYR A 376 2.09 -13.97 -0.38
C TYR A 376 2.96 -14.21 0.85
N VAL A 377 2.84 -13.35 1.86
CA VAL A 377 3.58 -13.54 3.11
C VAL A 377 2.78 -14.43 4.04
N VAL A 378 3.43 -15.51 4.47
CA VAL A 378 2.87 -16.51 5.39
C VAL A 378 2.50 -15.84 6.72
N ASP A 379 1.36 -16.25 7.30
CA ASP A 379 0.96 -15.75 8.61
C ASP A 379 1.94 -16.19 9.67
N TRP A 380 2.21 -15.32 10.64
CA TRP A 380 3.16 -15.63 11.70
C TRP A 380 2.76 -16.85 12.52
N GLN A 381 1.48 -17.19 12.58
CA GLN A 381 0.99 -18.36 13.32
C GLN A 381 1.29 -19.68 12.59
N GLU A 382 1.67 -19.63 11.31
CA GLU A 382 1.96 -20.82 10.52
C GLU A 382 3.44 -21.21 10.61
N ASP A 383 3.69 -22.51 10.76
CA ASP A 383 5.03 -23.10 10.76
C ASP A 383 5.56 -23.32 9.33
N GLN A 384 5.57 -22.25 8.54
CA GLN A 384 6.16 -22.25 7.20
C GLN A 384 7.10 -21.05 7.05
N ASN A 385 8.17 -21.22 6.27
CA ASN A 385 9.12 -20.16 5.95
C ASN A 385 9.72 -19.44 7.19
N LYS A 386 9.93 -20.16 8.31
CA LYS A 386 10.51 -19.61 9.54
C LYS A 386 11.85 -18.88 9.32
N GLY A 387 12.67 -19.34 8.36
CA GLY A 387 13.94 -18.71 7.98
C GLY A 387 13.84 -17.59 6.92
N SER A 388 12.65 -17.18 6.50
CA SER A 388 12.51 -16.10 5.51
C SER A 388 12.90 -14.73 6.09
N LYS A 389 13.46 -13.85 5.25
CA LYS A 389 13.65 -12.42 5.55
C LYS A 389 12.34 -11.66 5.81
N ASP A 390 11.19 -12.26 5.51
CA ASP A 390 9.86 -11.73 5.86
C ASP A 390 9.48 -11.94 7.33
N ARG A 391 10.24 -12.75 8.06
CA ARG A 391 10.08 -13.00 9.50
C ARG A 391 11.22 -12.36 10.28
N ALA A 392 10.98 -12.16 11.56
CA ALA A 392 11.96 -11.66 12.51
C ALA A 392 12.91 -12.81 12.83
N PRO A 393 14.22 -12.63 12.64
CA PRO A 393 15.21 -13.62 13.01
C PRO A 393 15.04 -14.07 14.47
N GLY A 394 15.09 -15.38 14.72
CA GLY A 394 15.00 -15.94 16.06
C GLY A 394 13.60 -15.97 16.68
N LEU A 395 12.57 -15.47 15.99
CA LEU A 395 11.20 -15.44 16.49
C LEU A 395 10.37 -16.61 15.96
N GLY A 396 9.63 -17.26 16.84
CA GLY A 396 8.78 -18.41 16.52
C GLY A 396 7.44 -18.04 15.86
N THR A 397 6.44 -18.87 16.11
CA THR A 397 5.06 -18.69 15.59
C THR A 397 4.11 -18.02 16.58
N GLU A 398 4.57 -17.78 17.80
CA GLU A 398 3.76 -17.26 18.89
C GLU A 398 4.18 -15.83 19.24
N ALA A 399 3.20 -15.02 19.63
CA ALA A 399 3.40 -13.65 20.08
C ALA A 399 3.86 -13.62 21.55
N ILE A 400 5.03 -14.22 21.83
CA ILE A 400 5.68 -14.18 23.14
C ILE A 400 6.91 -13.27 23.05
N GLU A 401 7.00 -12.29 23.95
CA GLU A 401 8.13 -11.35 24.00
C GLU A 401 9.44 -12.07 24.34
N PRO A 402 10.48 -11.97 23.49
CA PRO A 402 11.81 -12.44 23.86
C PRO A 402 12.36 -11.65 25.05
N PRO A 403 13.01 -12.29 26.06
CA PRO A 403 13.50 -11.59 27.26
C PRO A 403 14.43 -10.40 27.00
N ASN A 404 15.16 -10.41 25.88
CA ASN A 404 16.08 -9.35 25.48
C ASN A 404 15.58 -8.54 24.27
N TRP A 405 14.28 -8.59 23.90
CA TRP A 405 13.74 -7.91 22.72
C TRP A 405 14.19 -6.46 22.61
N ARG A 406 14.10 -5.70 23.71
CA ARG A 406 14.51 -4.29 23.78
C ARG A 406 15.96 -4.03 23.34
N LEU A 407 16.84 -5.03 23.39
CA LEU A 407 18.26 -4.96 23.03
C LEU A 407 18.58 -5.62 21.68
N GLN A 408 17.60 -6.22 20.99
CA GLN A 408 17.81 -6.89 19.72
C GLN A 408 17.90 -5.89 18.55
N PHE A 409 18.50 -6.33 17.44
CA PHE A 409 18.64 -5.57 16.19
C PHE A 409 19.40 -4.23 16.33
N CYS A 410 20.30 -4.14 17.32
CA CYS A 410 21.15 -2.99 17.61
C CYS A 410 22.64 -3.30 17.36
N GLU A 411 23.04 -3.50 16.10
CA GLU A 411 24.44 -3.75 15.73
C GLU A 411 25.22 -2.44 15.53
N VAL A 412 24.53 -1.41 15.03
CA VAL A 412 25.08 -0.08 14.76
C VAL A 412 24.26 0.96 15.51
N TRP A 413 24.93 1.87 16.19
CA TRP A 413 24.32 3.10 16.69
C TRP A 413 24.19 4.09 15.55
N ASP A 414 22.96 4.47 15.22
CA ASP A 414 22.63 5.34 14.10
C ASP A 414 21.64 6.42 14.55
N THR A 415 22.19 7.61 14.85
CA THR A 415 21.44 8.78 15.30
C THR A 415 21.26 9.83 14.21
N GLY A 416 21.73 9.59 12.98
CA GLY A 416 21.87 10.63 11.96
C GLY A 416 20.58 11.40 11.68
N LEU A 417 19.46 10.69 11.50
CA LEU A 417 18.15 11.32 11.29
C LEU A 417 17.66 12.05 12.54
N LYS A 418 17.83 11.46 13.74
CA LYS A 418 17.45 12.08 15.01
C LYS A 418 18.19 13.39 15.24
N ASP A 419 19.51 13.37 15.07
CA ASP A 419 20.37 14.53 15.31
C ASP A 419 20.04 15.66 14.33
N PHE A 420 19.74 15.31 13.08
CA PHE A 420 19.24 16.26 12.08
C PHE A 420 17.89 16.88 12.50
N LEU A 421 16.91 16.07 12.89
CA LEU A 421 15.59 16.55 13.29
C LEU A 421 15.65 17.45 14.52
N LEU A 422 16.46 17.10 15.53
CA LEU A 422 16.68 17.96 16.70
C LEU A 422 17.29 19.30 16.34
N SER A 423 18.18 19.33 15.35
CA SER A 423 18.89 20.55 14.96
C SER A 423 18.03 21.50 14.13
N TYR A 424 17.12 20.98 13.31
CA TYR A 424 16.43 21.77 12.28
C TYR A 424 14.90 21.79 12.36
N PHE A 425 14.28 20.81 13.03
CA PHE A 425 12.82 20.69 13.12
C PHE A 425 12.28 21.05 14.51
N ALA A 426 13.07 20.85 15.56
CA ALA A 426 12.65 21.18 16.91
C ALA A 426 12.43 22.70 17.03
N ASP A 427 11.27 23.08 17.56
CA ASP A 427 10.96 24.46 17.85
C ASP A 427 11.97 25.04 18.86
N PRO A 428 12.66 26.17 18.56
CA PRO A 428 13.72 26.66 19.42
C PRO A 428 13.29 27.06 20.84
N ALA A 429 12.01 27.39 21.05
CA ALA A 429 11.49 27.83 22.33
C ALA A 429 10.96 26.67 23.19
N THR A 430 10.30 25.71 22.54
CA THR A 430 9.59 24.61 23.23
C THR A 430 10.29 23.26 23.12
N GLY A 431 11.19 23.09 22.14
CA GLY A 431 11.84 21.82 21.82
C GLY A 431 10.93 20.80 21.14
N LEU A 432 9.67 21.17 20.84
CA LEU A 432 8.69 20.26 20.24
C LEU A 432 8.90 20.14 18.74
N LEU A 433 8.75 18.91 18.22
CA LEU A 433 8.77 18.64 16.79
C LEU A 433 7.42 18.99 16.13
N PRO A 434 7.38 19.21 14.81
CA PRO A 434 6.16 19.64 14.12
C PRO A 434 4.97 18.69 14.31
N TRP A 435 5.22 17.40 14.46
CA TRP A 435 4.20 16.37 14.67
C TRP A 435 3.78 16.16 16.12
N GLU A 436 4.44 16.81 17.09
CA GLU A 436 4.04 16.75 18.51
C GLU A 436 2.98 17.78 18.87
N ARG A 437 2.66 18.70 17.95
CA ARG A 437 1.65 19.73 18.16
C ARG A 437 0.26 19.10 18.08
N SER A 438 -0.42 18.97 19.21
CA SER A 438 -1.86 18.71 19.23
C SER A 438 -2.57 19.98 18.81
N LEU A 439 -3.46 19.90 17.82
CA LEU A 439 -4.53 20.89 17.72
C LEU A 439 -5.34 20.77 19.03
N LEU A 440 -5.37 21.87 19.79
CA LEU A 440 -6.16 22.02 21.02
C LEU A 440 -7.65 22.03 20.68
#